data_AF-A0A4Z0P8K8-F1
#
_entry.id   AF-A0A4Z0P8K8-F1
#
_cell.length_a   1.000
_cell.length_b   1.000
_cell.length_c   1.000
_cell.angle_alpha   90.00
_cell.angle_beta   90.00
_cell.angle_gamma   90.00
#
_symmetry.space_group_name_H-M   'P 1'
#
loop_
_entity.id
_entity.type
_entity.pdbx_description
1 polymer ?
#
loop_
_entity_poly.entity_id
_entity_poly.type
_entity_poly.pdbx_seq_one_letter_code
_entity_poly.pdbx_strand_id
1 'polypeptide(L)'
;MGKQSNAEEFIAKAQALHGEKYNYSQVAYQTSSSKVIIICPEHGAFEQIPSSHLWGRGCRVCAGTIKLTTTEFIAKARAIHGNKYDYSQVEYTSNKDKVEIICPKHGAFTQKPNGHLDGKGCDTCRRKLITTEEFIARAQAVHGDKYDYSQTVYINRVTKVNIICPEHGLFEQESNGHLRGRGCAACAIINKRTTEADFIKRSCSLHGNKYDYSQVVYQNNSSKVLIICPEHGAFEQTPNGHLGGQGCRKCAGTAKLTTAEFIAKAQEVHDNKYDYSQVVYKSALAKVTIICPEHGAFTQQATAHTFGNGCRLCGITSAAKKKHLGKEIFLARARAAHENKYDYSQVVYTLGVNKVDIICPEHGVFSQTPDSHIKGVGCPACSLLNRPSQIKSLEAFIADAQAVHGEKFDYSLVDYQRASVKVEIICPIHGVFKQTPANHLTGYGCRACGWITGRSSWIEMVGNRESTLYLLRIFSEEEEFYKVGITTHSVKERFRQKHRMPYQYEVLAEYKSTNAGAVYDWEKSILETFAHLAYKPKLYFEGQTECFSECDEILACFPI
;
A
#
# COMPACT_ATOMS: atom_id res chain seq x y z
N MET A 1 -9.29 17.76 77.56
CA MET A 1 -8.85 17.75 76.14
C MET A 1 -9.07 16.36 75.59
N GLY A 2 -9.85 16.21 74.52
CA GLY A 2 -10.01 14.92 73.83
C GLY A 2 -11.36 14.78 73.11
N LYS A 3 -11.29 14.49 71.80
CA LYS A 3 -12.39 14.24 70.82
C LYS A 3 -12.95 15.44 70.03
N GLN A 4 -12.08 16.33 69.52
CA GLN A 4 -12.40 17.18 68.36
C GLN A 4 -11.77 16.69 67.04
N SER A 5 -10.88 15.69 67.07
CA SER A 5 -10.05 15.33 65.90
C SER A 5 -10.77 14.62 64.74
N ASN A 6 -11.95 14.02 64.93
CA ASN A 6 -12.56 13.19 63.87
C ASN A 6 -13.64 13.91 63.02
N ALA A 7 -14.27 14.97 63.55
CA ALA A 7 -15.30 15.71 62.82
C ALA A 7 -14.69 16.66 61.76
N GLU A 8 -13.70 17.45 62.18
CA GLU A 8 -12.98 18.40 61.32
C GLU A 8 -12.22 17.67 60.21
N GLU A 9 -11.61 16.52 60.51
CA GLU A 9 -10.92 15.69 59.52
C GLU A 9 -11.90 15.10 58.48
N PHE A 10 -13.10 14.69 58.89
CA PHE A 10 -14.14 14.25 57.95
C PHE A 10 -14.60 15.40 57.05
N ILE A 11 -14.86 16.58 57.61
CA ILE A 11 -15.31 17.76 56.85
C ILE A 11 -14.24 18.19 55.84
N ALA A 12 -12.95 18.23 56.24
CA ALA A 12 -11.85 18.55 55.35
C ALA A 12 -11.74 17.56 54.18
N LYS A 13 -11.84 16.25 54.44
CA LYS A 13 -11.83 15.22 53.38
C LYS A 13 -13.07 15.28 52.49
N ALA A 14 -14.24 15.59 53.05
CA ALA A 14 -15.48 15.72 52.30
C ALA A 14 -15.48 16.97 51.40
N GLN A 15 -14.93 18.10 51.89
CA GLN A 15 -14.71 19.31 51.10
C GLN A 15 -13.66 19.11 50.01
N ALA A 16 -12.58 18.37 50.28
CA ALA A 16 -11.59 18.04 49.25
C ALA A 16 -12.18 17.20 48.10
N LEU A 17 -13.16 16.33 48.38
CA LEU A 17 -13.74 15.44 47.39
C LEU A 17 -14.95 16.04 46.64
N HIS A 18 -15.81 16.79 47.33
CA HIS A 18 -17.03 17.36 46.76
C HIS A 18 -16.96 18.88 46.49
N GLY A 19 -15.88 19.55 46.90
CA GLY A 19 -15.76 21.02 46.83
C GLY A 19 -16.78 21.73 47.74
N GLU A 20 -17.27 22.89 47.31
CA GLU A 20 -18.30 23.69 48.00
C GLU A 20 -19.74 23.18 47.80
N LYS A 21 -19.93 21.94 47.31
CA LYS A 21 -21.26 21.42 46.95
C LYS A 21 -22.19 21.13 48.13
N TYR A 22 -21.66 20.99 49.34
CA TYR A 22 -22.44 20.64 50.54
C TYR A 22 -22.01 21.46 51.75
N ASN A 23 -22.98 21.77 52.60
CA ASN A 23 -22.80 22.45 53.87
C ASN A 23 -22.84 21.43 55.01
N TYR A 24 -21.80 21.44 55.86
CA TYR A 24 -21.59 20.47 56.93
C TYR A 24 -21.84 21.07 58.32
N SER A 25 -22.53 22.21 58.41
CA SER A 25 -22.80 22.93 59.66
C SER A 25 -23.55 22.13 60.73
N GLN A 26 -24.22 21.04 60.35
CA GLN A 26 -24.97 20.17 61.26
C GLN A 26 -24.36 18.76 61.40
N VAL A 27 -23.09 18.57 61.05
CA VAL A 27 -22.42 17.28 61.18
C VAL A 27 -22.06 17.01 62.65
N ALA A 28 -22.84 16.14 63.30
CA ALA A 28 -22.50 15.56 64.60
C ALA A 28 -21.79 14.21 64.41
N TYR A 29 -20.46 14.24 64.27
CA TYR A 29 -19.68 13.02 64.01
C TYR A 29 -19.47 12.20 65.29
N GLN A 30 -19.98 10.97 65.32
CA GLN A 30 -19.76 10.03 66.43
C GLN A 30 -18.84 8.87 66.03
N THR A 31 -19.10 8.22 64.88
CA THR A 31 -18.30 7.13 64.31
C THR A 31 -18.35 7.13 62.78
N SER A 32 -17.46 6.38 62.11
CA SER A 32 -17.42 6.26 60.64
C SER A 32 -18.61 5.51 60.03
N SER A 33 -19.40 4.84 60.87
CA SER A 33 -20.59 4.05 60.52
C SER A 33 -21.91 4.70 60.97
N SER A 34 -21.89 5.69 61.87
CA SER A 34 -23.09 6.44 62.27
C SER A 34 -23.43 7.50 61.24
N LYS A 35 -24.72 7.62 60.90
CA LYS A 35 -25.18 8.63 59.94
C LYS A 35 -24.94 10.04 60.47
N VAL A 36 -24.53 10.93 59.58
CA VAL A 36 -24.38 12.38 59.82
C VAL A 36 -25.33 13.14 58.90
N ILE A 37 -25.74 14.34 59.32
CA ILE A 37 -26.62 15.22 58.54
C ILE A 37 -25.73 16.12 57.66
N ILE A 38 -25.94 16.04 56.34
CA ILE A 38 -25.24 16.83 55.33
C ILE A 38 -26.28 17.67 54.60
N ILE A 39 -26.00 18.95 54.38
CA ILE A 39 -26.94 19.87 53.76
C ILE A 39 -26.54 20.12 52.31
N CYS A 40 -27.41 19.78 51.37
CA CYS A 40 -27.29 20.22 49.98
C CYS A 40 -27.96 21.59 49.83
N PRO A 41 -27.25 22.62 49.34
CA PRO A 41 -27.84 23.95 49.13
C PRO A 41 -29.09 23.95 48.24
N GLU A 42 -29.15 23.02 47.28
CA GLU A 42 -30.29 22.91 46.35
C GLU A 42 -31.43 22.02 46.85
N HIS A 43 -31.15 21.02 47.69
CA HIS A 43 -32.12 19.95 48.02
C HIS A 43 -32.33 19.72 49.53
N GLY A 44 -31.74 20.55 50.39
CA GLY A 44 -31.91 20.49 51.83
C GLY A 44 -31.04 19.45 52.55
N ALA A 45 -31.31 19.25 53.84
CA ALA A 45 -30.58 18.35 54.72
C ALA A 45 -30.92 16.87 54.45
N PHE A 46 -29.91 16.01 54.40
CA PHE A 46 -30.07 14.57 54.24
C PHE A 46 -29.07 13.80 55.12
N GLU A 47 -29.47 12.59 55.54
CA GLU A 47 -28.61 11.72 56.35
C GLU A 47 -27.76 10.79 55.48
N GLN A 48 -26.47 10.69 55.80
CA GLN A 48 -25.58 9.75 55.14
C GLN A 48 -24.47 9.26 56.06
N ILE A 49 -23.96 8.06 55.81
CA ILE A 49 -22.81 7.52 56.55
C ILE A 49 -21.53 8.22 56.04
N PRO A 50 -20.66 8.75 56.94
CA PRO A 50 -19.43 9.45 56.58
C PRO A 50 -18.53 8.69 55.59
N SER A 51 -18.31 7.39 55.81
CA SER A 51 -17.50 6.56 54.91
C SER A 51 -18.07 6.46 53.49
N SER A 52 -19.40 6.37 53.36
CA SER A 52 -20.08 6.34 52.06
C SER A 52 -20.01 7.70 51.35
N HIS A 53 -20.04 8.79 52.11
CA HIS A 53 -19.92 10.14 51.56
C HIS A 53 -18.52 10.43 51.02
N LEU A 54 -17.48 9.98 51.73
CA LEU A 54 -16.08 10.03 51.30
C LEU A 54 -15.78 9.10 50.11
N TRP A 55 -16.63 8.11 49.82
CA TRP A 55 -16.57 7.32 48.58
C TRP A 55 -17.30 7.98 47.40
N GLY A 56 -17.63 9.27 47.50
CA GLY A 56 -18.22 10.05 46.41
C GLY A 56 -19.73 9.92 46.27
N ARG A 57 -20.44 9.27 47.19
CA ARG A 57 -21.92 9.26 47.19
C ARG A 57 -22.44 10.58 47.76
N GLY A 58 -23.09 11.38 46.94
CA GLY A 58 -23.69 12.66 47.32
C GLY A 58 -25.19 12.60 47.61
N CYS A 59 -25.83 13.77 47.53
CA CYS A 59 -27.30 13.88 47.65
C CYS A 59 -27.99 13.02 46.59
N ARG A 60 -28.96 12.20 47.01
CA ARG A 60 -29.69 11.27 46.14
C ARG A 60 -30.55 11.98 45.09
N VAL A 61 -30.89 13.25 45.29
CA VAL A 61 -31.61 14.08 44.31
C VAL A 61 -30.64 14.64 43.27
N CYS A 62 -29.49 15.20 43.68
CA CYS A 62 -28.42 15.60 42.76
C CYS A 62 -27.89 14.41 41.93
N ALA A 63 -27.80 13.23 42.54
CA ALA A 63 -27.38 11.99 41.87
C ALA A 63 -28.49 11.37 41.00
N GLY A 64 -29.69 11.96 40.93
CA GLY A 64 -30.79 11.51 40.08
C GLY A 64 -31.47 10.20 40.52
N THR A 65 -31.26 9.76 41.77
CA THR A 65 -31.80 8.51 42.33
C THR A 65 -33.18 8.64 42.97
N ILE A 66 -33.69 9.86 43.18
CA ILE A 66 -35.08 10.09 43.58
C ILE A 66 -35.89 10.46 42.33
N LYS A 67 -37.01 9.76 42.12
CA LYS A 67 -37.93 10.01 41.00
C LYS A 67 -38.56 11.39 41.20
N LEU A 68 -38.52 12.24 40.17
CA LEU A 68 -39.26 13.51 40.20
C LEU A 68 -40.76 13.22 40.26
N THR A 69 -41.50 14.09 40.92
CA THR A 69 -42.96 14.10 40.82
C THR A 69 -43.40 14.73 39.50
N THR A 70 -44.62 14.42 39.05
CA THR A 70 -45.19 15.00 37.81
C THR A 70 -45.18 16.53 37.83
N THR A 71 -45.46 17.14 38.99
CA THR A 71 -45.45 18.60 39.16
C THR A 71 -44.05 19.19 39.03
N GLU A 72 -43.03 18.55 39.60
CA GLU A 72 -41.63 18.96 39.49
C GLU A 72 -41.10 18.80 38.05
N PHE A 73 -41.50 17.74 37.34
CA PHE A 73 -41.16 17.57 35.93
C PHE A 73 -41.74 18.70 35.08
N ILE A 74 -43.03 19.04 35.26
CA ILE A 74 -43.69 20.13 34.53
C ILE A 74 -43.04 21.48 34.84
N ALA A 75 -42.69 21.74 36.11
CA ALA A 75 -42.00 22.97 36.49
C ALA A 75 -40.64 23.11 35.79
N LYS A 76 -39.82 22.04 35.76
CA LYS A 76 -38.54 22.04 35.05
C LYS A 76 -38.71 22.15 33.53
N ALA A 77 -39.69 21.46 32.96
CA ALA A 77 -39.98 21.55 31.52
C ALA A 77 -40.42 22.96 31.10
N ARG A 78 -41.24 23.64 31.93
CA ARG A 78 -41.60 25.05 31.75
C ARG A 78 -40.43 26.01 31.92
N ALA A 79 -39.48 25.72 32.81
CA ALA A 79 -38.27 26.54 32.93
C ALA A 79 -37.42 26.53 31.65
N ILE A 80 -37.38 25.41 30.92
CA ILE A 80 -36.56 25.26 29.70
C ILE A 80 -37.32 25.74 28.45
N HIS A 81 -38.58 25.36 28.30
CA HIS A 81 -39.36 25.62 27.09
C HIS A 81 -40.30 26.82 27.22
N GLY A 82 -40.42 27.42 28.41
CA GLY A 82 -41.43 28.44 28.70
C GLY A 82 -42.85 27.87 28.58
N ASN A 83 -43.78 28.70 28.09
CA ASN A 83 -45.18 28.33 27.81
C ASN A 83 -45.38 27.72 26.40
N LYS A 84 -44.35 27.09 25.80
CA LYS A 84 -44.43 26.56 24.42
C LYS A 84 -45.22 25.26 24.29
N TYR A 85 -45.42 24.53 25.38
CA TYR A 85 -46.11 23.22 25.38
C TYR A 85 -47.14 23.18 26.48
N ASP A 86 -48.22 22.44 26.22
CA ASP A 86 -49.21 22.07 27.22
C ASP A 86 -48.89 20.67 27.77
N TYR A 87 -48.93 20.57 29.09
CA TYR A 87 -48.61 19.37 29.87
C TYR A 87 -49.83 18.86 30.66
N SER A 88 -51.03 19.32 30.30
CA SER A 88 -52.30 18.95 30.93
C SER A 88 -52.57 17.44 31.00
N GLN A 89 -51.96 16.67 30.10
CA GLN A 89 -52.10 15.20 30.03
C GLN A 89 -50.81 14.44 30.39
N VAL A 90 -49.81 15.11 30.97
CA VAL A 90 -48.59 14.43 31.37
C VAL A 90 -48.79 13.69 32.69
N GLU A 91 -48.56 12.38 32.67
CA GLU A 91 -48.37 11.56 33.86
C GLU A 91 -46.92 11.04 33.90
N TYR A 92 -46.12 11.55 34.85
CA TYR A 92 -44.71 11.19 34.94
C TYR A 92 -44.51 10.01 35.91
N THR A 93 -44.07 8.88 35.37
CA THR A 93 -43.77 7.66 36.16
C THR A 93 -42.27 7.40 36.29
N SER A 94 -41.49 7.68 35.24
CA SER A 94 -40.02 7.63 35.28
C SER A 94 -39.36 8.48 34.18
N ASN A 95 -38.04 8.70 34.27
CA ASN A 95 -37.26 9.42 33.27
C ASN A 95 -37.03 8.63 31.96
N LYS A 96 -37.35 7.33 31.94
CA LYS A 96 -37.18 6.45 30.78
C LYS A 96 -38.48 6.24 30.00
N ASP A 97 -39.62 6.36 30.69
CA ASP A 97 -40.94 6.16 30.12
C ASP A 97 -41.37 7.40 29.36
N LYS A 98 -41.97 7.21 28.18
CA LYS A 98 -42.37 8.34 27.34
C LYS A 98 -43.59 9.01 27.94
N VAL A 99 -43.59 10.34 27.95
CA VAL A 99 -44.74 11.17 28.33
C VAL A 99 -45.34 11.81 27.09
N GLU A 100 -46.65 12.04 27.13
CA GLU A 100 -47.38 12.73 26.06
C GLU A 100 -47.40 14.23 26.33
N ILE A 101 -46.81 15.01 25.43
CA ILE A 101 -46.67 16.46 25.53
C ILE A 101 -47.42 17.09 24.35
N ILE A 102 -48.19 18.14 24.60
CA ILE A 102 -49.02 18.76 23.58
C ILE A 102 -48.31 20.01 23.06
N CYS A 103 -48.02 20.04 21.76
CA CYS A 103 -47.59 21.25 21.08
C CYS A 103 -48.81 21.97 20.50
N PRO A 104 -49.08 23.24 20.88
CA PRO A 104 -50.23 23.99 20.35
C PRO A 104 -50.28 24.09 18.82
N LYS A 105 -49.12 23.96 18.13
CA LYS A 105 -49.04 24.03 16.65
C LYS A 105 -49.13 22.68 15.94
N HIS A 106 -48.71 21.59 16.58
CA HIS A 106 -48.51 20.30 15.90
C HIS A 106 -49.20 19.12 16.60
N GLY A 107 -49.97 19.37 17.66
CA GLY A 107 -50.70 18.36 18.42
C GLY A 107 -49.84 17.62 19.45
N ALA A 108 -50.42 16.54 19.99
CA ALA A 108 -49.78 15.67 20.98
C ALA A 108 -48.63 14.86 20.36
N PHE A 109 -47.51 14.78 21.07
CA PHE A 109 -46.37 13.95 20.69
C PHE A 109 -45.77 13.27 21.93
N THR A 110 -45.19 12.09 21.74
CA THR A 110 -44.57 11.34 22.83
C THR A 110 -43.06 11.56 22.87
N GLN A 111 -42.52 11.87 24.04
CA GLN A 111 -41.08 12.07 24.22
C GLN A 111 -40.62 11.55 25.58
N LYS A 112 -39.36 11.14 25.67
CA LYS A 112 -38.77 10.79 26.97
C LYS A 112 -38.55 12.06 27.79
N PRO A 113 -38.95 12.09 29.08
CA PRO A 113 -38.76 13.24 29.97
C PRO A 113 -37.34 13.77 30.03
N ASN A 114 -36.33 12.89 30.07
CA ASN A 114 -34.93 13.33 30.09
C ASN A 114 -34.55 14.10 28.81
N GLY A 115 -34.92 13.59 27.64
CA GLY A 115 -34.67 14.25 26.37
C GLY A 115 -35.42 15.58 26.25
N HIS A 116 -36.61 15.67 26.83
CA HIS A 116 -37.37 16.92 26.86
C HIS A 116 -36.69 17.97 27.75
N LEU A 117 -36.23 17.57 28.93
CA LEU A 117 -35.46 18.43 29.85
C LEU A 117 -34.07 18.79 29.30
N ASP A 118 -33.51 18.01 28.38
CA ASP A 118 -32.28 18.38 27.64
C ASP A 118 -32.55 19.44 26.54
N GLY A 119 -33.75 20.03 26.50
CA GLY A 119 -34.13 21.06 25.53
C GLY A 119 -34.60 20.53 24.17
N LYS A 120 -34.82 19.21 24.01
CA LYS A 120 -35.41 18.68 22.78
C LYS A 120 -36.90 18.97 22.76
N GLY A 121 -37.33 19.82 21.82
CA GLY A 121 -38.73 20.18 21.63
C GLY A 121 -39.48 19.20 20.72
N CYS A 122 -40.60 19.67 20.19
CA CYS A 122 -41.37 18.96 19.17
C CYS A 122 -40.58 18.83 17.86
N ASP A 123 -40.45 17.61 17.33
CA ASP A 123 -39.65 17.31 16.14
C ASP A 123 -40.16 18.03 14.87
N THR A 124 -41.46 18.33 14.79
CA THR A 124 -42.07 19.08 13.69
C THR A 124 -41.77 20.57 13.79
N CYS A 125 -41.77 21.17 14.98
CA CYS A 125 -41.30 22.55 15.18
C CYS A 125 -39.84 22.75 14.78
N ARG A 126 -39.00 21.72 14.92
CA ARG A 126 -37.57 21.76 14.61
C ARG A 126 -37.28 21.54 13.12
N ARG A 127 -38.18 20.88 12.38
CA ARG A 127 -38.00 20.60 10.94
C ARG A 127 -38.66 21.72 10.12
N LYS A 128 -37.87 22.44 9.32
CA LYS A 128 -38.39 23.37 8.32
C LYS A 128 -39.17 22.56 7.27
N LEU A 129 -40.50 22.63 7.29
CA LEU A 129 -41.36 22.03 6.28
C LEU A 129 -41.21 22.85 4.99
N ILE A 130 -40.70 22.23 3.94
CA ILE A 130 -40.67 22.79 2.59
C ILE A 130 -42.09 22.68 2.05
N THR A 131 -42.66 23.78 1.55
CA THR A 131 -43.98 23.78 0.93
C THR A 131 -43.93 23.26 -0.50
N THR A 132 -45.07 22.95 -1.10
CA THR A 132 -45.14 22.50 -2.51
C THR A 132 -44.57 23.56 -3.46
N GLU A 133 -44.82 24.84 -3.19
CA GLU A 133 -44.31 25.96 -3.99
C GLU A 133 -42.79 26.04 -3.92
N GLU A 134 -42.21 25.85 -2.72
CA GLU A 134 -40.77 25.84 -2.54
C GLU A 134 -40.11 24.60 -3.19
N PHE A 135 -40.82 23.46 -3.26
CA PHE A 135 -40.38 22.30 -4.03
C PHE A 135 -40.35 22.59 -5.54
N ILE A 136 -41.42 23.19 -6.09
CA ILE A 136 -41.53 23.52 -7.51
C ILE A 136 -40.44 24.51 -7.93
N ALA A 137 -40.19 25.56 -7.13
CA ALA A 137 -39.13 26.53 -7.41
C ALA A 137 -37.74 25.87 -7.48
N ARG A 138 -37.45 24.92 -6.59
CA ARG A 138 -36.19 24.16 -6.62
C ARG A 138 -36.11 23.19 -7.79
N ALA A 139 -37.23 22.57 -8.17
CA ALA A 139 -37.28 21.67 -9.32
C ALA A 139 -37.07 22.44 -10.64
N GLN A 140 -37.67 23.62 -10.78
CA GLN A 140 -37.43 24.54 -11.90
C GLN A 140 -35.98 25.04 -11.95
N ALA A 141 -35.34 25.31 -10.80
CA ALA A 141 -33.92 25.68 -10.79
C ALA A 141 -32.99 24.57 -11.32
N VAL A 142 -33.38 23.30 -11.19
CA VAL A 142 -32.58 22.14 -11.63
C VAL A 142 -32.88 21.78 -13.09
N HIS A 143 -34.14 21.83 -13.51
CA HIS A 143 -34.57 21.33 -14.82
C HIS A 143 -35.00 22.43 -15.81
N GLY A 144 -35.03 23.70 -15.40
CA GLY A 144 -35.60 24.81 -16.18
C GLY A 144 -37.09 24.61 -16.45
N ASP A 145 -37.56 25.05 -17.62
CA ASP A 145 -38.96 24.92 -18.06
C ASP A 145 -39.30 23.55 -18.68
N LYS A 146 -38.52 22.51 -18.36
CA LYS A 146 -38.61 21.19 -18.99
C LYS A 146 -39.83 20.36 -18.55
N TYR A 147 -40.40 20.65 -17.38
CA TYR A 147 -41.51 19.89 -16.81
C TYR A 147 -42.61 20.82 -16.31
N ASP A 148 -43.84 20.35 -16.41
CA ASP A 148 -45.01 20.99 -15.80
C ASP A 148 -45.33 20.33 -14.45
N TYR A 149 -45.50 21.18 -13.43
CA TYR A 149 -45.77 20.81 -12.04
C TYR A 149 -47.20 21.16 -11.59
N SER A 150 -48.10 21.46 -12.54
CA SER A 150 -49.49 21.83 -12.29
C SER A 150 -50.28 20.80 -11.44
N GLN A 151 -49.86 19.54 -11.45
CA GLN A 151 -50.46 18.45 -10.66
C GLN A 151 -49.53 17.91 -9.55
N THR A 152 -48.46 18.63 -9.21
CA THR A 152 -47.50 18.23 -8.19
C THR A 152 -48.00 18.61 -6.79
N VAL A 153 -48.11 17.63 -5.90
CA VAL A 153 -48.36 17.84 -4.46
C VAL A 153 -47.18 17.29 -3.67
N TYR A 154 -46.43 18.16 -2.98
CA TYR A 154 -45.27 17.74 -2.20
C TYR A 154 -45.68 17.37 -0.78
N ILE A 155 -45.39 16.12 -0.39
CA ILE A 155 -45.69 15.61 0.96
C ILE A 155 -44.40 15.54 1.78
N ASN A 156 -43.36 14.88 1.26
CA ASN A 156 -42.04 14.80 1.88
C ASN A 156 -40.97 14.37 0.85
N ARG A 157 -39.70 14.30 1.29
CA ARG A 157 -38.53 14.01 0.45
C ARG A 157 -38.47 12.60 -0.16
N VAL A 158 -39.23 11.64 0.40
CA VAL A 158 -39.22 10.23 -0.04
C VAL A 158 -40.49 9.83 -0.78
N THR A 159 -41.58 10.59 -0.61
CA THR A 159 -42.83 10.34 -1.33
C THR A 159 -42.67 10.74 -2.81
N LYS A 160 -43.26 9.94 -3.68
CA LYS A 160 -43.32 10.22 -5.12
C LYS A 160 -44.25 11.39 -5.39
N VAL A 161 -43.85 12.24 -6.32
CA VAL A 161 -44.63 13.37 -6.81
C VAL A 161 -44.99 13.14 -8.27
N ASN A 162 -46.15 13.67 -8.66
CA ASN A 162 -46.63 13.69 -10.03
C ASN A 162 -45.97 14.83 -10.80
N ILE A 163 -45.30 14.52 -11.90
CA ILE A 163 -44.59 15.49 -12.75
C ILE A 163 -45.02 15.23 -14.19
N ILE A 164 -45.29 16.28 -14.96
CA ILE A 164 -45.70 16.17 -16.35
C ILE A 164 -44.51 16.48 -17.25
N CYS A 165 -44.14 15.51 -18.09
CA CYS A 165 -43.22 15.73 -19.20
C CYS A 165 -44.02 16.17 -20.43
N PRO A 166 -43.69 17.30 -21.09
CA PRO A 166 -44.39 17.73 -22.30
C PRO A 166 -44.40 16.69 -23.43
N GLU A 167 -43.35 15.87 -23.51
CA GLU A 167 -43.22 14.84 -24.55
C GLU A 167 -43.84 13.48 -24.17
N HIS A 168 -43.83 13.11 -22.89
CA HIS A 168 -44.15 11.75 -22.43
C HIS A 168 -45.32 11.67 -21.44
N GLY A 169 -45.94 12.81 -21.11
CA GLY A 169 -47.07 12.89 -20.20
C GLY A 169 -46.70 12.76 -18.72
N LEU A 170 -47.70 12.42 -17.91
CA LEU A 170 -47.61 12.32 -16.44
C LEU A 170 -46.74 11.13 -16.01
N PHE A 171 -45.79 11.37 -15.12
CA PHE A 171 -45.00 10.32 -14.50
C PHE A 171 -44.75 10.60 -13.02
N GLU A 172 -44.55 9.53 -12.24
CA GLU A 172 -44.26 9.61 -10.81
C GLU A 172 -42.76 9.46 -10.54
N GLN A 173 -42.22 10.31 -9.67
CA GLN A 173 -40.84 10.21 -9.24
C GLN A 173 -40.66 10.65 -7.79
N GLU A 174 -39.73 10.02 -7.05
CA GLU A 174 -39.36 10.47 -5.70
C GLU A 174 -38.86 11.91 -5.74
N SER A 175 -39.43 12.77 -4.88
CA SER A 175 -39.15 14.21 -4.86
C SER A 175 -37.67 14.54 -4.69
N ASN A 176 -36.95 13.86 -3.79
CA ASN A 176 -35.50 14.02 -3.63
C ASN A 176 -34.71 13.51 -4.86
N GLY A 177 -35.19 12.45 -5.50
CA GLY A 177 -34.58 11.95 -6.74
C GLY A 177 -34.67 12.99 -7.86
N HIS A 178 -35.82 13.63 -7.99
CA HIS A 178 -36.08 14.66 -8.99
C HIS A 178 -35.21 15.92 -8.78
N LEU A 179 -35.12 16.41 -7.53
CA LEU A 179 -34.26 17.54 -7.17
C LEU A 179 -32.76 17.27 -7.37
N ARG A 180 -32.34 16.01 -7.45
CA ARG A 180 -30.96 15.62 -7.78
C ARG A 180 -30.68 15.55 -9.28
N GLY A 181 -31.62 16.01 -10.11
CA GLY A 181 -31.47 16.04 -11.57
C GLY A 181 -31.94 14.77 -12.29
N ARG A 182 -32.63 13.85 -11.61
CA ARG A 182 -33.27 12.72 -12.31
C ARG A 182 -34.50 13.25 -13.04
N GLY A 183 -34.59 12.97 -14.34
CA GLY A 183 -35.71 13.40 -15.20
C GLY A 183 -36.66 12.26 -15.56
N CYS A 184 -37.48 12.49 -16.57
CA CYS A 184 -38.35 11.48 -17.16
C CYS A 184 -37.50 10.30 -17.72
N ALA A 185 -37.85 9.08 -17.33
CA ALA A 185 -37.16 7.87 -17.78
C ALA A 185 -37.29 7.65 -19.30
N ALA A 186 -38.43 8.02 -19.89
CA ALA A 186 -38.65 7.89 -21.33
C ALA A 186 -37.74 8.84 -22.14
N CYS A 187 -37.62 10.12 -21.75
CA CYS A 187 -36.63 11.04 -22.34
C CYS A 187 -35.19 10.51 -22.21
N ALA A 188 -34.85 9.86 -21.08
CA ALA A 188 -33.52 9.30 -20.87
C ALA A 188 -33.25 8.06 -21.74
N ILE A 189 -34.29 7.32 -22.14
CA ILE A 189 -34.19 6.17 -23.04
C ILE A 189 -34.05 6.63 -24.51
N ILE A 190 -34.81 7.65 -24.93
CA ILE A 190 -34.74 8.17 -26.31
C ILE A 190 -33.35 8.77 -26.58
N ASN A 191 -32.80 9.55 -25.65
CA ASN A 191 -31.45 10.10 -25.77
C ASN A 191 -30.32 9.04 -25.73
N LYS A 192 -30.63 7.78 -25.41
CA LYS A 192 -29.69 6.64 -25.47
C LYS A 192 -29.75 5.85 -26.78
N ARG A 193 -30.78 6.06 -27.63
CA ARG A 193 -30.87 5.39 -28.93
C ARG A 193 -30.12 6.23 -29.97
N THR A 194 -28.90 5.80 -30.29
CA THR A 194 -28.15 6.30 -31.44
C THR A 194 -28.95 5.99 -32.71
N THR A 195 -29.21 6.98 -33.56
CA THR A 195 -29.84 6.77 -34.87
C THR A 195 -28.82 6.24 -35.89
N GLU A 196 -29.27 5.75 -37.05
CA GLU A 196 -28.34 5.31 -38.11
C GLU A 196 -27.40 6.45 -38.53
N ALA A 197 -27.96 7.66 -38.66
CA ALA A 197 -27.21 8.87 -38.99
C ALA A 197 -26.17 9.22 -37.91
N ASP A 198 -26.52 9.08 -36.63
CA ASP A 198 -25.58 9.30 -35.53
C ASP A 198 -24.44 8.26 -35.51
N PHE A 199 -24.76 7.00 -35.83
CA PHE A 199 -23.76 5.93 -35.93
C PHE A 199 -22.76 6.21 -37.04
N ILE A 200 -23.23 6.58 -38.24
CA ILE A 200 -22.37 6.91 -39.38
C ILE A 200 -21.49 8.11 -39.04
N LYS A 201 -22.07 9.20 -38.53
CA LYS A 201 -21.32 10.42 -38.16
C LYS A 201 -20.19 10.13 -37.16
N ARG A 202 -20.48 9.37 -36.11
CA ARG A 202 -19.46 8.98 -35.10
C ARG A 202 -18.41 8.05 -35.67
N SER A 203 -18.80 7.09 -36.51
CA SER A 203 -17.89 6.13 -37.13
C SER A 203 -16.94 6.81 -38.14
N CYS A 204 -17.44 7.78 -38.91
CA CYS A 204 -16.64 8.65 -39.78
C CYS A 204 -15.62 9.47 -38.99
N SER A 205 -16.02 10.08 -37.87
CA SER A 205 -15.12 10.85 -37.00
C SER A 205 -14.03 9.98 -36.37
N LEU A 206 -14.37 8.75 -35.94
CA LEU A 206 -13.41 7.86 -35.27
C LEU A 206 -12.39 7.25 -36.23
N HIS A 207 -12.84 6.82 -37.40
CA HIS A 207 -11.98 6.13 -38.37
C HIS A 207 -11.51 7.05 -39.52
N GLY A 208 -11.77 8.35 -39.44
CA GLY A 208 -11.30 9.34 -40.43
C GLY A 208 -11.80 9.09 -41.85
N ASN A 209 -13.07 8.70 -42.03
CA ASN A 209 -13.67 8.33 -43.32
C ASN A 209 -13.01 7.13 -44.04
N LYS A 210 -12.34 6.24 -43.30
CA LYS A 210 -11.68 5.06 -43.86
C LYS A 210 -12.62 3.97 -44.42
N TYR A 211 -13.90 3.99 -44.05
CA TYR A 211 -14.88 2.96 -44.43
C TYR A 211 -16.09 3.57 -45.12
N ASP A 212 -16.70 2.79 -46.01
CA ASP A 212 -17.98 3.10 -46.63
C ASP A 212 -19.11 2.42 -45.83
N TYR A 213 -20.13 3.23 -45.49
CA TYR A 213 -21.30 2.86 -44.70
C TYR A 213 -22.60 2.86 -45.52
N SER A 214 -22.50 2.91 -46.86
CA SER A 214 -23.62 2.95 -47.80
C SER A 214 -24.66 1.83 -47.64
N GLN A 215 -24.26 0.71 -47.03
CA GLN A 215 -25.12 -0.47 -46.79
C GLN A 215 -25.38 -0.75 -45.31
N VAL A 216 -25.17 0.23 -44.42
CA VAL A 216 -25.46 0.06 -43.00
C VAL A 216 -26.96 0.14 -42.76
N VAL A 217 -27.53 -0.92 -42.19
CA VAL A 217 -28.88 -0.95 -41.63
C VAL A 217 -28.75 -1.09 -40.11
N TYR A 218 -28.99 0.00 -39.38
CA TYR A 218 -28.76 0.06 -37.95
C TYR A 218 -30.07 -0.16 -37.17
N GLN A 219 -30.12 -1.30 -36.47
CA GLN A 219 -31.27 -1.67 -35.64
C GLN A 219 -31.01 -1.39 -34.15
N ASN A 220 -29.81 -1.72 -33.66
CA ASN A 220 -29.38 -1.51 -32.29
C ASN A 220 -27.85 -1.68 -32.16
N ASN A 221 -27.28 -1.36 -30.99
CA ASN A 221 -25.83 -1.41 -30.75
C ASN A 221 -25.20 -2.83 -30.74
N SER A 222 -26.02 -3.88 -30.70
CA SER A 222 -25.57 -5.29 -30.57
C SER A 222 -25.78 -6.10 -31.86
N SER A 223 -26.67 -5.67 -32.75
CA SER A 223 -26.86 -6.27 -34.07
C SER A 223 -25.68 -5.91 -34.98
N LYS A 224 -25.18 -6.86 -35.76
CA LYS A 224 -24.10 -6.60 -36.72
C LYS A 224 -24.59 -5.72 -37.87
N VAL A 225 -23.74 -4.80 -38.31
CA VAL A 225 -23.91 -3.96 -39.49
C VAL A 225 -22.84 -4.31 -40.51
N LEU A 226 -23.16 -4.12 -41.79
CA LEU A 226 -22.24 -4.35 -42.90
C LEU A 226 -21.48 -3.06 -43.19
N ILE A 227 -20.15 -3.13 -43.07
CA ILE A 227 -19.23 -2.00 -43.27
C ILE A 227 -18.28 -2.37 -44.40
N ILE A 228 -18.01 -1.45 -45.31
CA ILE A 228 -17.19 -1.71 -46.49
C ILE A 228 -15.81 -1.08 -46.29
N CYS A 229 -14.77 -1.91 -46.34
CA CYS A 229 -13.39 -1.44 -46.41
C CYS A 229 -12.97 -1.30 -47.88
N PRO A 230 -12.51 -0.12 -48.32
CA PRO A 230 -12.06 0.08 -49.71
C PRO A 230 -10.96 -0.89 -50.16
N GLU A 231 -10.08 -1.32 -49.25
CA GLU A 231 -8.97 -2.23 -49.56
C GLU A 231 -9.36 -3.72 -49.47
N HIS A 232 -10.31 -4.08 -48.61
CA HIS A 232 -10.51 -5.47 -48.18
C HIS A 232 -11.94 -6.00 -48.37
N GLY A 233 -12.84 -5.17 -48.89
CA GLY A 233 -14.25 -5.50 -49.15
C GLY A 233 -15.17 -5.35 -47.93
N ALA A 234 -16.40 -5.83 -48.09
CA ALA A 234 -17.43 -5.80 -47.07
C ALA A 234 -17.13 -6.75 -45.89
N PHE A 235 -17.37 -6.29 -44.66
CA PHE A 235 -17.24 -7.08 -43.44
C PHE A 235 -18.32 -6.70 -42.42
N GLU A 236 -18.68 -7.65 -41.56
CA GLU A 236 -19.69 -7.43 -40.52
C GLU A 236 -19.07 -7.09 -39.18
N GLN A 237 -19.60 -6.06 -38.50
CA GLN A 237 -19.26 -5.74 -37.11
C GLN A 237 -20.45 -5.19 -36.34
N THR A 238 -20.46 -5.37 -35.02
CA THR A 238 -21.44 -4.70 -34.16
C THR A 238 -21.10 -3.22 -34.02
N PRO A 239 -22.08 -2.29 -34.05
CA PRO A 239 -21.86 -0.86 -33.85
C PRO A 239 -21.07 -0.51 -32.59
N ASN A 240 -21.33 -1.19 -31.46
CA ASN A 240 -20.58 -0.96 -30.23
C ASN A 240 -19.09 -1.31 -30.37
N GLY A 241 -18.77 -2.44 -31.01
CA GLY A 241 -17.40 -2.84 -31.29
C GLY A 241 -16.70 -1.87 -32.25
N HIS A 242 -17.41 -1.42 -33.30
CA HIS A 242 -16.88 -0.52 -34.30
C HIS A 242 -16.59 0.89 -33.74
N LEU A 243 -17.53 1.44 -32.97
CA LEU A 243 -17.36 2.71 -32.23
C LEU A 243 -16.32 2.58 -31.11
N GLY A 244 -16.05 1.37 -30.61
CA GLY A 244 -14.94 1.07 -29.71
C GLY A 244 -13.56 1.04 -30.37
N GLY A 245 -13.45 1.40 -31.65
CA GLY A 245 -12.20 1.44 -32.41
C GLY A 245 -11.85 0.16 -33.16
N GLN A 246 -12.72 -0.85 -33.17
CA GLN A 246 -12.49 -2.06 -33.98
C GLN A 246 -12.76 -1.74 -35.46
N GLY A 247 -11.76 -2.04 -36.31
CA GLY A 247 -11.83 -1.82 -37.76
C GLY A 247 -11.75 -3.12 -38.55
N CYS A 248 -11.49 -3.01 -39.85
CA CYS A 248 -11.30 -4.19 -40.70
C CYS A 248 -10.15 -5.07 -40.16
N ARG A 249 -10.44 -6.36 -39.91
CA ARG A 249 -9.46 -7.32 -39.35
C ARG A 249 -8.26 -7.55 -40.26
N LYS A 250 -8.45 -7.41 -41.58
CA LYS A 250 -7.35 -7.51 -42.56
C LYS A 250 -6.43 -6.28 -42.51
N CYS A 251 -6.98 -5.05 -42.47
CA CYS A 251 -6.19 -3.84 -42.22
C CYS A 251 -5.43 -3.88 -40.88
N ALA A 252 -6.04 -4.47 -39.84
CA ALA A 252 -5.43 -4.58 -38.51
C ALA A 252 -4.41 -5.74 -38.39
N GLY A 253 -4.17 -6.51 -39.47
CA GLY A 253 -3.25 -7.66 -39.44
C GLY A 253 -3.70 -8.82 -38.52
N THR A 254 -4.96 -8.82 -38.07
CA THR A 254 -5.53 -9.83 -37.14
C THR A 254 -6.42 -10.85 -37.84
N ALA A 255 -6.49 -10.79 -39.18
CA ALA A 255 -7.18 -11.79 -39.98
C ALA A 255 -6.55 -13.17 -39.75
N LYS A 256 -7.38 -14.17 -39.45
CA LYS A 256 -6.92 -15.56 -39.38
C LYS A 256 -6.54 -15.99 -40.79
N LEU A 257 -5.28 -16.41 -40.98
CA LEU A 257 -4.86 -17.03 -42.22
C LEU A 257 -5.70 -18.28 -42.50
N THR A 258 -5.97 -18.54 -43.76
CA THR A 258 -6.47 -19.84 -44.22
C THR A 258 -5.34 -20.87 -44.24
N THR A 259 -5.68 -22.16 -44.31
CA THR A 259 -4.66 -23.23 -44.45
C THR A 259 -3.80 -23.02 -45.69
N ALA A 260 -4.37 -22.56 -46.81
CA ALA A 260 -3.63 -22.30 -48.04
C ALA A 260 -2.65 -21.13 -47.88
N GLU A 261 -3.08 -20.02 -47.29
CA GLU A 261 -2.22 -18.86 -47.03
C GLU A 261 -1.09 -19.19 -46.04
N PHE A 262 -1.38 -20.04 -45.03
CA PHE A 262 -0.36 -20.54 -44.11
C PHE A 262 0.71 -21.37 -44.84
N ILE A 263 0.31 -22.29 -45.71
CA ILE A 263 1.23 -23.15 -46.47
C ILE A 263 2.12 -22.30 -47.40
N ALA A 264 1.54 -21.35 -48.13
CA ALA A 264 2.29 -20.45 -49.01
C ALA A 264 3.38 -19.68 -48.24
N LYS A 265 3.02 -19.11 -47.08
CA LYS A 265 3.97 -18.39 -46.22
C LYS A 265 5.06 -19.31 -45.64
N ALA A 266 4.70 -20.53 -45.26
CA ALA A 266 5.65 -21.51 -44.73
C ALA A 266 6.62 -22.01 -45.82
N GLN A 267 6.15 -22.14 -47.07
CA GLN A 267 6.97 -22.48 -48.23
C GLN A 267 7.97 -21.38 -48.57
N GLU A 268 7.55 -20.10 -48.51
CA GLU A 268 8.42 -18.94 -48.72
C GLU A 268 9.55 -18.87 -47.67
N VAL A 269 9.23 -19.07 -46.38
CA VAL A 269 10.20 -18.95 -45.28
C VAL A 269 11.24 -20.07 -45.26
N HIS A 270 10.87 -21.26 -45.75
CA HIS A 270 11.73 -22.45 -45.71
C HIS A 270 12.16 -22.92 -47.10
N ASP A 271 12.03 -22.08 -48.13
CA ASP A 271 12.41 -22.39 -49.51
C ASP A 271 11.91 -23.76 -50.00
N ASN A 272 10.63 -24.08 -49.74
CA ASN A 272 9.99 -25.36 -50.08
C ASN A 272 10.64 -26.63 -49.47
N LYS A 273 11.35 -26.52 -48.35
CA LYS A 273 12.05 -27.65 -47.72
C LYS A 273 11.15 -28.72 -47.08
N TYR A 274 9.90 -28.40 -46.75
CA TYR A 274 9.00 -29.29 -45.99
C TYR A 274 7.75 -29.67 -46.79
N ASP A 275 7.21 -30.85 -46.50
CA ASP A 275 5.89 -31.28 -47.00
C ASP A 275 4.79 -30.93 -45.99
N TYR A 276 3.73 -30.31 -46.50
CA TYR A 276 2.58 -29.79 -45.77
C TYR A 276 1.28 -30.55 -46.08
N SER A 277 1.37 -31.71 -46.73
CA SER A 277 0.23 -32.57 -47.11
C SER A 277 -0.72 -32.93 -45.95
N GLN A 278 -0.23 -32.92 -44.70
CA GLN A 278 -1.00 -33.23 -43.49
C GLN A 278 -1.34 -32.00 -42.63
N VAL A 279 -1.14 -30.78 -43.13
CA VAL A 279 -1.41 -29.56 -42.37
C VAL A 279 -2.90 -29.23 -42.34
N VAL A 280 -3.45 -29.14 -41.13
CA VAL A 280 -4.77 -28.56 -40.87
C VAL A 280 -4.60 -27.33 -39.98
N TYR A 281 -4.65 -26.14 -40.59
CA TYR A 281 -4.49 -24.88 -39.85
C TYR A 281 -5.81 -24.47 -39.18
N LYS A 282 -5.79 -24.40 -37.84
CA LYS A 282 -6.93 -23.94 -37.03
C LYS A 282 -6.72 -22.52 -36.50
N SER A 283 -5.51 -22.22 -36.04
CA SER A 283 -5.11 -20.90 -35.52
C SER A 283 -3.60 -20.76 -35.45
N ALA A 284 -3.14 -19.52 -35.29
CA ALA A 284 -1.73 -19.15 -35.16
C ALA A 284 -0.99 -19.92 -34.03
N LEU A 285 -1.70 -20.19 -32.93
CA LEU A 285 -1.15 -20.89 -31.76
C LEU A 285 -1.35 -22.41 -31.82
N ALA A 286 -2.15 -22.90 -32.77
CA ALA A 286 -2.37 -24.33 -32.94
C ALA A 286 -1.10 -25.02 -33.44
N LYS A 287 -0.88 -26.25 -33.00
CA LYS A 287 0.18 -27.10 -33.52
C LYS A 287 -0.28 -27.70 -34.84
N VAL A 288 0.60 -27.64 -35.84
CA VAL A 288 0.45 -28.27 -37.16
C VAL A 288 1.46 -29.40 -37.29
N THR A 289 1.10 -30.44 -38.04
CA THR A 289 1.98 -31.55 -38.38
C THR A 289 2.65 -31.24 -39.71
N ILE A 290 3.98 -31.15 -39.71
CA ILE A 290 4.81 -30.82 -40.87
C ILE A 290 5.75 -31.99 -41.11
N ILE A 291 5.99 -32.35 -42.36
CA ILE A 291 6.83 -33.49 -42.72
C ILE A 291 8.18 -32.99 -43.19
N CYS A 292 9.23 -33.38 -42.47
CA CYS A 292 10.61 -33.18 -42.89
C CYS A 292 11.03 -34.34 -43.80
N PRO A 293 11.55 -34.08 -45.01
CA PRO A 293 12.02 -35.15 -45.90
C PRO A 293 13.10 -36.05 -45.28
N GLU A 294 13.95 -35.50 -44.42
CA GLU A 294 15.07 -36.23 -43.79
C GLU A 294 14.69 -36.93 -42.48
N HIS A 295 13.72 -36.40 -41.73
CA HIS A 295 13.48 -36.80 -40.33
C HIS A 295 12.02 -37.18 -40.04
N GLY A 296 11.16 -37.20 -41.06
CA GLY A 296 9.75 -37.57 -40.94
C GLY A 296 8.86 -36.47 -40.35
N ALA A 297 7.65 -36.86 -39.94
CA ALA A 297 6.63 -35.96 -39.42
C ALA A 297 6.98 -35.42 -38.02
N PHE A 298 6.84 -34.11 -37.83
CA PHE A 298 7.00 -33.46 -36.53
C PHE A 298 5.88 -32.44 -36.31
N THR A 299 5.63 -32.10 -35.04
CA THR A 299 4.60 -31.11 -34.67
C THR A 299 5.24 -29.81 -34.21
N GLN A 300 4.70 -28.69 -34.66
CA GLN A 300 5.17 -27.36 -34.29
C GLN A 300 4.03 -26.35 -34.29
N GLN A 301 4.12 -25.29 -33.49
CA GLN A 301 3.18 -24.18 -33.57
C GLN A 301 3.28 -23.49 -34.93
N ALA A 302 2.13 -23.18 -35.53
CA ALA A 302 2.05 -22.58 -36.87
C ALA A 302 2.83 -21.25 -36.97
N THR A 303 2.69 -20.36 -35.98
CA THR A 303 3.49 -19.11 -35.94
C THR A 303 4.98 -19.37 -35.84
N ALA A 304 5.40 -20.25 -34.94
CA ALA A 304 6.82 -20.57 -34.77
C ALA A 304 7.45 -21.06 -36.08
N HIS A 305 6.70 -21.87 -36.85
CA HIS A 305 7.16 -22.38 -38.14
C HIS A 305 7.31 -21.26 -39.18
N THR A 306 6.30 -20.41 -39.33
CA THR A 306 6.33 -19.26 -40.25
C THR A 306 7.29 -18.14 -39.82
N PHE A 307 7.87 -18.20 -38.63
CA PHE A 307 8.98 -17.36 -38.18
C PHE A 307 10.37 -17.98 -38.43
N GLY A 308 10.44 -19.09 -39.15
CA GLY A 308 11.72 -19.71 -39.54
C GLY A 308 12.19 -20.84 -38.62
N ASN A 309 11.39 -21.26 -37.63
CA ASN A 309 11.73 -22.46 -36.87
C ASN A 309 11.43 -23.70 -37.71
N GLY A 310 12.45 -24.51 -38.00
CA GLY A 310 12.32 -25.74 -38.76
C GLY A 310 12.31 -27.01 -37.90
N CYS A 311 12.61 -28.14 -38.55
CA CYS A 311 12.88 -29.40 -37.88
C CYS A 311 14.10 -29.27 -36.95
N ARG A 312 13.94 -29.70 -35.69
CA ARG A 312 15.00 -29.63 -34.67
C ARG A 312 16.23 -30.46 -35.08
N LEU A 313 16.02 -31.63 -35.68
CA LEU A 313 17.10 -32.52 -36.09
C LEU A 313 17.91 -31.92 -37.24
N CYS A 314 17.26 -31.32 -38.25
CA CYS A 314 17.95 -30.53 -39.29
C CYS A 314 18.73 -29.34 -38.70
N GLY A 315 18.18 -28.69 -37.66
CA GLY A 315 18.87 -27.61 -36.95
C GLY A 315 20.15 -28.09 -36.26
N ILE A 316 20.11 -29.25 -35.61
CA ILE A 316 21.27 -29.88 -34.96
C ILE A 316 22.32 -30.29 -36.00
N THR A 317 21.93 -30.95 -37.09
CA THR A 317 22.89 -31.38 -38.14
C THR A 317 23.54 -30.19 -38.85
N SER A 318 22.78 -29.12 -39.11
CA SER A 318 23.31 -27.89 -39.73
C SER A 318 24.25 -27.13 -38.78
N ALA A 319 23.94 -27.09 -37.48
CA ALA A 319 24.81 -26.50 -36.46
C ALA A 319 26.10 -27.31 -36.26
N ALA A 320 26.02 -28.64 -36.34
CA ALA A 320 27.18 -29.53 -36.30
C ALA A 320 28.10 -29.31 -37.52
N LYS A 321 27.54 -29.24 -38.74
CA LYS A 321 28.32 -28.95 -39.97
C LYS A 321 29.05 -27.60 -39.91
N LYS A 322 28.43 -26.55 -39.36
CA LYS A 322 29.09 -25.24 -39.13
C LYS A 322 30.22 -25.30 -38.09
N LYS A 323 30.19 -26.25 -37.16
CA LYS A 323 31.25 -26.49 -36.16
C LYS A 323 32.37 -27.42 -36.64
N HIS A 324 32.16 -28.18 -37.72
CA HIS A 324 33.15 -29.10 -38.31
C HIS A 324 34.19 -28.43 -39.22
N LEU A 325 34.34 -27.10 -39.16
CA LEU A 325 35.51 -26.38 -39.67
C LEU A 325 36.67 -26.49 -38.65
N GLY A 326 36.96 -27.72 -38.19
CA GLY A 326 37.30 -28.02 -36.79
C GLY A 326 38.57 -28.82 -36.54
N LYS A 327 39.74 -28.39 -37.03
CA LYS A 327 41.05 -28.73 -36.41
C LYS A 327 42.08 -27.71 -36.89
N GLU A 328 42.12 -27.51 -38.20
CA GLU A 328 43.02 -26.56 -38.86
C GLU A 328 42.82 -25.12 -38.37
N ILE A 329 41.58 -24.67 -38.22
CA ILE A 329 41.28 -23.33 -37.69
C ILE A 329 41.69 -23.21 -36.22
N PHE A 330 41.51 -24.28 -35.43
CA PHE A 330 41.96 -24.29 -34.05
C PHE A 330 43.48 -24.17 -33.97
N LEU A 331 44.21 -24.96 -34.75
CA LEU A 331 45.68 -24.92 -34.79
C LEU A 331 46.19 -23.55 -35.24
N ALA A 332 45.61 -22.95 -36.27
CA ALA A 332 45.99 -21.62 -36.74
C ALA A 332 45.78 -20.54 -35.66
N ARG A 333 44.63 -20.57 -34.97
CA ARG A 333 44.32 -19.60 -33.90
C ARG A 333 45.15 -19.84 -32.63
N ALA A 334 45.40 -21.09 -32.26
CA ALA A 334 46.20 -21.45 -31.10
C ALA A 334 47.67 -21.03 -31.28
N ARG A 335 48.24 -21.26 -32.47
CA ARG A 335 49.58 -20.80 -32.85
C ARG A 335 49.69 -19.28 -32.84
N ALA A 336 48.68 -18.57 -33.35
CA ALA A 336 48.65 -17.11 -33.31
C ALA A 336 48.53 -16.56 -31.88
N ALA A 337 47.72 -17.20 -31.02
CA ALA A 337 47.50 -16.75 -29.64
C ALA A 337 48.72 -16.91 -28.74
N HIS A 338 49.62 -17.84 -29.05
CA HIS A 338 50.79 -18.17 -28.22
C HIS A 338 52.11 -18.10 -28.98
N GLU A 339 52.14 -17.44 -30.14
CA GLU A 339 53.35 -17.26 -30.98
C GLU A 339 54.14 -18.57 -31.21
N ASN A 340 53.43 -19.67 -31.52
CA ASN A 340 54.00 -21.02 -31.68
C ASN A 340 54.72 -21.64 -30.47
N LYS A 341 54.41 -21.19 -29.24
CA LYS A 341 55.05 -21.70 -28.01
C LYS A 341 54.74 -23.16 -27.66
N TYR A 342 53.62 -23.72 -28.11
CA TYR A 342 53.15 -25.07 -27.73
C TYR A 342 53.15 -26.03 -28.91
N ASP A 343 53.37 -27.32 -28.63
CA ASP A 343 53.19 -28.40 -29.60
C ASP A 343 51.78 -29.02 -29.47
N TYR A 344 51.16 -29.24 -30.63
CA TYR A 344 49.79 -29.72 -30.81
C TYR A 344 49.73 -31.09 -31.49
N SER A 345 50.87 -31.79 -31.59
CA SER A 345 51.01 -33.12 -32.21
C SER A 345 50.03 -34.16 -31.66
N GLN A 346 49.64 -34.06 -30.39
CA GLN A 346 48.71 -34.97 -29.72
C GLN A 346 47.24 -34.49 -29.68
N VAL A 347 46.89 -33.42 -30.40
CA VAL A 347 45.51 -32.89 -30.38
C VAL A 347 44.55 -33.76 -31.20
N VAL A 348 43.62 -34.41 -30.49
CA VAL A 348 42.43 -35.08 -31.06
C VAL A 348 41.23 -34.14 -30.95
N TYR A 349 40.89 -33.46 -32.04
CA TYR A 349 39.80 -32.48 -32.07
C TYR A 349 38.49 -33.13 -32.55
N THR A 350 37.55 -33.35 -31.64
CA THR A 350 36.23 -33.92 -31.97
C THR A 350 35.13 -32.85 -31.91
N LEU A 351 35.11 -32.05 -30.84
CA LEU A 351 34.14 -30.97 -30.60
C LEU A 351 34.78 -29.91 -29.69
N GLY A 352 34.60 -28.61 -29.98
CA GLY A 352 35.24 -27.49 -29.27
C GLY A 352 34.96 -27.35 -27.75
N VAL A 353 34.08 -28.20 -27.20
CA VAL A 353 33.78 -28.26 -25.76
C VAL A 353 34.65 -29.27 -24.99
N ASN A 354 35.26 -30.23 -25.69
CA ASN A 354 36.09 -31.24 -25.05
C ASN A 354 37.52 -30.72 -24.83
N LYS A 355 38.18 -31.15 -23.76
CA LYS A 355 39.58 -30.83 -23.53
C LYS A 355 40.45 -31.54 -24.57
N VAL A 356 41.46 -30.83 -25.06
CA VAL A 356 42.51 -31.33 -25.94
C VAL A 356 43.83 -31.34 -25.17
N ASP A 357 44.66 -32.33 -25.47
CA ASP A 357 46.00 -32.45 -24.89
C ASP A 357 46.99 -31.63 -25.71
N ILE A 358 47.65 -30.69 -25.03
CA ILE A 358 48.60 -29.72 -25.59
C ILE A 358 49.92 -29.93 -24.88
N ILE A 359 51.03 -29.83 -25.61
CA ILE A 359 52.37 -30.09 -25.08
C ILE A 359 53.07 -28.76 -24.83
N CYS A 360 53.41 -28.52 -23.56
CA CYS A 360 54.33 -27.47 -23.17
C CYS A 360 55.78 -27.98 -23.29
N PRO A 361 56.68 -27.25 -23.97
CA PRO A 361 58.08 -27.66 -24.08
C PRO A 361 58.78 -27.76 -22.72
N GLU A 362 58.36 -26.99 -21.72
CA GLU A 362 58.96 -26.98 -20.38
C GLU A 362 58.30 -27.97 -19.40
N HIS A 363 56.99 -28.19 -19.50
CA HIS A 363 56.21 -28.90 -18.47
C HIS A 363 55.45 -30.13 -18.97
N GLY A 364 55.66 -30.51 -20.23
CA GLY A 364 55.02 -31.69 -20.83
C GLY A 364 53.53 -31.49 -21.16
N VAL A 365 52.81 -32.60 -21.22
CA VAL A 365 51.40 -32.64 -21.68
C VAL A 365 50.46 -32.05 -20.64
N PHE A 366 49.57 -31.16 -21.05
CA PHE A 366 48.50 -30.61 -20.23
C PHE A 366 47.20 -30.50 -21.04
N SER A 367 46.04 -30.70 -20.39
CA SER A 367 44.75 -30.71 -21.07
C SER A 367 43.98 -29.40 -20.87
N GLN A 368 43.49 -28.80 -21.96
CA GLN A 368 42.65 -27.58 -21.93
C GLN A 368 41.55 -27.60 -22.99
N THR A 369 40.48 -26.83 -22.79
CA THR A 369 39.47 -26.65 -23.85
C THR A 369 40.03 -25.76 -24.97
N PRO A 370 39.72 -26.06 -26.24
CA PRO A 370 40.15 -25.26 -27.39
C PRO A 370 39.86 -23.76 -27.26
N ASP A 371 38.66 -23.41 -26.80
CA ASP A 371 38.24 -22.01 -26.60
C ASP A 371 39.08 -21.28 -25.55
N SER A 372 39.38 -21.91 -24.42
CA SER A 372 40.20 -21.29 -23.37
C SER A 372 41.63 -21.11 -23.83
N HIS A 373 42.17 -22.09 -24.56
CA HIS A 373 43.54 -22.02 -25.06
C HIS A 373 43.73 -20.90 -26.10
N ILE A 374 42.82 -20.76 -27.08
CA ILE A 374 42.85 -19.67 -28.06
C ILE A 374 42.75 -18.29 -27.39
N LYS A 375 42.06 -18.17 -26.26
CA LYS A 375 41.98 -16.92 -25.49
C LYS A 375 43.29 -16.52 -24.79
N GLY A 376 44.38 -17.25 -25.00
CA GLY A 376 45.68 -16.95 -24.42
C GLY A 376 45.95 -17.64 -23.08
N VAL A 377 45.09 -18.58 -22.65
CA VAL A 377 45.40 -19.40 -21.46
C VAL A 377 46.47 -20.43 -21.83
N GLY A 378 47.68 -20.24 -21.29
CA GLY A 378 48.83 -21.09 -21.53
C GLY A 378 48.94 -22.27 -20.56
N CYS A 379 50.10 -22.93 -20.52
CA CYS A 379 50.38 -24.02 -19.59
C CYS A 379 50.19 -23.58 -18.12
N PRO A 380 49.38 -24.30 -17.32
CA PRO A 380 49.16 -23.98 -15.91
C PRO A 380 50.45 -23.95 -15.09
N ALA A 381 51.43 -24.80 -15.39
CA ALA A 381 52.70 -24.85 -14.68
C ALA A 381 53.59 -23.62 -15.02
N CYS A 382 53.72 -23.24 -16.29
CA CYS A 382 54.38 -21.97 -16.68
C CYS A 382 53.70 -20.75 -16.04
N SER A 383 52.37 -20.78 -15.91
CA SER A 383 51.59 -19.73 -15.27
C SER A 383 51.86 -19.62 -13.76
N LEU A 384 52.21 -20.72 -13.09
CA LEU A 384 52.53 -20.70 -11.66
C LEU A 384 53.92 -20.13 -11.39
N LEU A 385 54.90 -20.40 -12.27
CA LEU A 385 56.27 -19.89 -12.13
C LEU A 385 56.39 -18.39 -12.43
N ASN A 386 55.56 -17.86 -13.34
CA ASN A 386 55.55 -16.44 -13.72
C ASN A 386 54.48 -15.62 -12.97
N ARG A 387 53.94 -16.10 -11.85
CA ARG A 387 53.05 -15.29 -11.01
C ARG A 387 53.88 -14.30 -10.19
N PRO A 388 53.87 -12.98 -10.49
CA PRO A 388 54.28 -12.02 -9.48
C PRO A 388 53.43 -12.24 -8.23
N SER A 389 54.01 -12.12 -7.03
CA SER A 389 53.25 -12.26 -5.79
C SER A 389 52.10 -11.25 -5.79
N GLN A 390 50.89 -11.72 -6.07
CA GLN A 390 49.68 -10.88 -6.11
C GLN A 390 49.19 -10.45 -4.73
N ILE A 391 49.95 -10.72 -3.67
CA ILE A 391 49.63 -10.28 -2.33
C ILE A 391 50.07 -8.82 -2.22
N LYS A 392 49.10 -7.90 -2.32
CA LYS A 392 49.32 -6.49 -1.99
C LYS A 392 49.73 -6.39 -0.51
N SER A 393 50.57 -5.41 -0.15
CA SER A 393 50.76 -5.11 1.28
C SER A 393 49.45 -4.60 1.88
N LEU A 394 49.33 -4.68 3.22
CA LEU A 394 48.19 -4.10 3.95
C LEU A 394 48.02 -2.60 3.62
N GLU A 395 49.12 -1.86 3.54
CA GLU A 395 49.12 -0.43 3.21
C GLU A 395 48.57 -0.17 1.80
N ALA A 396 48.96 -1.00 0.82
CA ALA A 396 48.47 -0.88 -0.55
C ALA A 396 46.97 -1.19 -0.65
N PHE A 397 46.48 -2.16 0.14
CA PHE A 397 45.05 -2.44 0.23
C PHE A 397 44.27 -1.26 0.85
N ILE A 398 44.77 -0.66 1.94
CA ILE A 398 44.13 0.47 2.61
C ILE A 398 44.06 1.69 1.68
N ALA A 399 45.15 1.99 0.96
CA ALA A 399 45.18 3.08 0.00
C ALA A 399 44.14 2.90 -1.13
N ASP A 400 44.04 1.69 -1.70
CA ASP A 400 43.03 1.38 -2.72
C ASP A 400 41.60 1.44 -2.14
N ALA A 401 41.40 0.98 -0.91
CA ALA A 401 40.09 1.00 -0.26
C ALA A 401 39.63 2.43 0.06
N GLN A 402 40.56 3.30 0.49
CA GLN A 402 40.34 4.74 0.67
C GLN A 402 40.05 5.44 -0.67
N ALA A 403 40.70 5.03 -1.78
CA ALA A 403 40.39 5.59 -3.09
C ALA A 403 38.95 5.27 -3.55
N VAL A 404 38.40 4.13 -3.15
CA VAL A 404 37.04 3.69 -3.52
C VAL A 404 35.98 4.27 -2.58
N HIS A 405 36.22 4.25 -1.26
CA HIS A 405 35.22 4.59 -0.25
C HIS A 405 35.47 5.91 0.47
N GLY A 406 36.62 6.55 0.30
CA GLY A 406 37.07 7.68 1.12
C GLY A 406 37.35 7.24 2.57
N GLU A 407 37.18 8.17 3.52
CA GLU A 407 37.37 7.94 4.97
C GLU A 407 36.15 7.27 5.63
N LYS A 408 35.34 6.50 4.88
CA LYS A 408 34.07 5.92 5.37
C LYS A 408 34.21 4.67 6.24
N PHE A 409 35.36 4.01 6.21
CA PHE A 409 35.58 2.75 6.92
C PHE A 409 36.94 2.78 7.62
N ASP A 410 36.98 2.16 8.80
CA ASP A 410 38.22 1.92 9.54
C ASP A 410 38.72 0.49 9.29
N TYR A 411 40.02 0.38 9.03
CA TYR A 411 40.72 -0.85 8.70
C TYR A 411 41.69 -1.30 9.80
N SER A 412 41.60 -0.73 10.99
CA SER A 412 42.45 -1.05 12.16
C SER A 412 42.43 -2.53 12.57
N LEU A 413 41.34 -3.25 12.29
CA LEU A 413 41.18 -4.69 12.57
C LEU A 413 41.46 -5.59 11.36
N VAL A 414 41.95 -5.04 10.24
CA VAL A 414 42.22 -5.82 9.03
C VAL A 414 43.55 -6.55 9.16
N ASP A 415 43.48 -7.86 9.34
CA ASP A 415 44.60 -8.78 9.06
C ASP A 415 44.59 -9.18 7.57
N TYR A 416 45.33 -8.45 6.74
CA TYR A 416 45.35 -8.68 5.30
C TYR A 416 46.31 -9.82 4.92
N GLN A 417 45.75 -10.96 4.54
CA GLN A 417 46.52 -12.10 4.02
C GLN A 417 46.48 -12.20 2.50
N ARG A 418 45.28 -12.14 1.91
CA ARG A 418 45.05 -12.19 0.45
C ARG A 418 43.65 -11.70 0.10
N ALA A 419 43.46 -11.24 -1.13
CA ALA A 419 42.22 -10.59 -1.56
C ALA A 419 40.94 -11.44 -1.48
N SER A 420 41.07 -12.77 -1.42
CA SER A 420 39.96 -13.73 -1.35
C SER A 420 39.57 -14.14 0.08
N VAL A 421 40.37 -13.80 1.10
CA VAL A 421 40.08 -14.10 2.51
C VAL A 421 39.26 -12.95 3.08
N LYS A 422 38.21 -13.27 3.85
CA LYS A 422 37.39 -12.23 4.48
C LYS A 422 38.18 -11.56 5.59
N VAL A 423 38.18 -10.22 5.57
CA VAL A 423 38.75 -9.38 6.62
C VAL A 423 37.64 -8.69 7.41
N GLU A 424 37.95 -8.25 8.62
CA GLU A 424 37.07 -7.52 9.51
C GLU A 424 37.26 -6.01 9.28
N ILE A 425 36.26 -5.37 8.66
CA ILE A 425 36.27 -3.93 8.36
C ILE A 425 35.30 -3.24 9.32
N ILE A 426 35.68 -2.10 9.87
CA ILE A 426 34.83 -1.33 10.78
C ILE A 426 34.06 -0.29 9.97
N CYS A 427 32.73 -0.37 10.04
CA CYS A 427 31.87 0.74 9.65
C CYS A 427 31.63 1.62 10.89
N PRO A 428 31.89 2.94 10.83
CA PRO A 428 31.63 3.85 11.94
C PRO A 428 30.18 3.80 12.46
N ILE A 429 29.22 3.50 11.58
CA ILE A 429 27.78 3.48 11.90
C ILE A 429 27.29 2.11 12.39
N HIS A 430 27.85 1.00 11.87
CA HIS A 430 27.30 -0.35 12.08
C HIS A 430 28.29 -1.34 12.72
N GLY A 431 29.48 -0.88 13.08
CA GLY A 431 30.54 -1.69 13.67
C GLY A 431 31.22 -2.63 12.67
N VAL A 432 31.84 -3.69 13.22
CA VAL A 432 32.67 -4.64 12.48
C VAL A 432 31.80 -5.53 11.58
N PHE A 433 32.14 -5.58 10.28
CA PHE A 433 31.54 -6.51 9.32
C PHE A 433 32.62 -7.26 8.53
N LYS A 434 32.28 -8.46 8.06
CA LYS A 434 33.20 -9.34 7.32
C LYS A 434 33.00 -9.23 5.82
N GLN A 435 34.07 -8.91 5.09
CA GLN A 435 34.05 -8.86 3.63
C GLN A 435 35.40 -9.25 3.04
N THR A 436 35.43 -9.80 1.83
CA THR A 436 36.68 -10.03 1.11
C THR A 436 37.23 -8.72 0.54
N PRO A 437 38.53 -8.43 0.66
CA PRO A 437 39.16 -7.24 0.07
C PRO A 437 38.84 -7.06 -1.42
N ALA A 438 38.80 -8.13 -2.21
CA ALA A 438 38.45 -8.06 -3.63
C ALA A 438 37.08 -7.41 -3.87
N ASN A 439 36.03 -7.89 -3.18
CA ASN A 439 34.70 -7.31 -3.28
C ASN A 439 34.64 -5.90 -2.70
N HIS A 440 35.38 -5.62 -1.62
CA HIS A 440 35.41 -4.29 -1.02
C HIS A 440 35.94 -3.23 -2.00
N LEU A 441 37.05 -3.54 -2.69
CA LEU A 441 37.67 -2.67 -3.70
C LEU A 441 36.80 -2.48 -4.96
N THR A 442 35.82 -3.36 -5.22
CA THR A 442 34.84 -3.15 -6.30
C THR A 442 33.69 -2.21 -5.93
N GLY A 443 33.70 -1.64 -4.72
CA GLY A 443 32.71 -0.66 -4.26
C GLY A 443 31.61 -1.23 -3.36
N TYR A 444 31.66 -2.51 -2.99
CA TYR A 444 30.71 -3.05 -2.01
C TYR A 444 31.09 -2.61 -0.58
N GLY A 445 30.23 -1.82 0.06
CA GLY A 445 30.40 -1.39 1.45
C GLY A 445 29.67 -2.26 2.49
N CYS A 446 29.45 -1.70 3.67
CA CYS A 446 28.66 -2.32 4.74
C CYS A 446 27.23 -2.63 4.27
N ARG A 447 26.80 -3.89 4.43
CA ARG A 447 25.43 -4.30 4.03
C ARG A 447 24.37 -3.52 4.81
N ALA A 448 24.55 -3.30 6.11
CA ALA A 448 23.59 -2.56 6.93
C ALA A 448 23.40 -1.11 6.44
N CYS A 449 24.47 -0.41 6.01
CA CYS A 449 24.36 0.88 5.31
C CYS A 449 23.53 0.78 4.01
N GLY A 450 23.65 -0.33 3.28
CA GLY A 450 22.87 -0.57 2.05
C GLY A 450 21.40 -0.94 2.30
N TRP A 451 21.05 -1.40 3.51
CA TRP A 451 19.69 -1.74 3.93
C TRP A 451 18.96 -0.59 4.64
N ILE A 452 19.68 0.43 5.12
CA ILE A 452 19.06 1.69 5.57
C ILE A 452 18.67 2.47 4.32
N THR A 453 17.39 2.34 3.97
CA THR A 453 16.67 3.22 3.05
C THR A 453 16.93 4.67 3.44
N GLY A 454 17.74 5.39 2.66
CA GLY A 454 18.19 6.74 2.99
C GLY A 454 17.05 7.72 3.31
N ARG A 455 17.41 8.88 3.88
CA ARG A 455 16.50 9.94 4.37
C ARG A 455 15.22 10.14 3.55
N SER A 456 15.30 10.19 2.22
CA SER A 456 14.15 10.36 1.33
C SER A 456 13.14 9.21 1.41
N SER A 457 13.60 7.96 1.49
CA SER A 457 12.74 6.78 1.58
C SER A 457 12.15 6.63 2.99
N TRP A 458 12.87 7.06 4.04
CA TRP A 458 12.28 7.20 5.38
C TRP A 458 11.12 8.21 5.38
N ILE A 459 11.33 9.42 4.83
CA ILE A 459 10.27 10.45 4.73
C ILE A 459 9.05 9.92 3.96
N GLU A 460 9.27 9.26 2.83
CA GLU A 460 8.19 8.67 2.02
C GLU A 460 7.43 7.57 2.77
N MET A 461 8.14 6.68 3.46
CA MET A 461 7.54 5.62 4.25
C MET A 461 6.71 6.17 5.41
N VAL A 462 7.19 7.19 6.13
CA VAL A 462 6.46 7.79 7.26
C VAL A 462 5.24 8.57 6.77
N GLY A 463 5.38 9.34 5.69
CA GLY A 463 4.34 10.22 5.17
C GLY A 463 4.00 11.33 6.18
N ASN A 464 2.71 11.61 6.39
CA ASN A 464 2.23 12.60 7.37
C ASN A 464 2.02 12.03 8.78
N ARG A 465 2.53 10.82 9.06
CA ARG A 465 2.39 10.18 10.37
C ARG A 465 3.43 10.72 11.34
N GLU A 466 3.10 10.67 12.62
CA GLU A 466 4.06 10.99 13.67
C GLU A 466 5.16 9.93 13.73
N SER A 467 6.39 10.38 13.96
CA SER A 467 7.56 9.54 14.22
C SER A 467 8.22 9.97 15.53
N THR A 468 8.84 9.01 16.21
CA THR A 468 9.43 9.19 17.54
C THR A 468 10.91 8.87 17.49
N LEU A 469 11.74 9.81 17.95
CA LEU A 469 13.10 9.56 18.40
C LEU A 469 13.04 9.18 19.88
N TYR A 470 13.73 8.12 20.29
CA TYR A 470 13.75 7.67 21.68
C TYR A 470 15.17 7.41 22.17
N LEU A 471 15.36 7.59 23.47
CA LEU A 471 16.54 7.16 24.22
C LEU A 471 16.11 6.18 25.33
N LEU A 472 16.68 4.99 25.32
CA LEU A 472 16.40 3.93 26.29
C LEU A 472 17.62 3.67 27.17
N ARG A 473 17.36 3.36 28.43
CA ARG A 473 18.26 2.61 29.30
C ARG A 473 17.91 1.14 29.19
N ILE A 474 18.88 0.29 28.88
CA ILE A 474 18.72 -1.15 28.69
C ILE A 474 19.64 -1.87 29.67
N PHE A 475 19.10 -2.82 30.42
CA PHE A 475 19.84 -3.44 31.51
C PHE A 475 19.44 -4.90 31.76
N SER A 476 20.36 -5.60 32.41
CA SER A 476 20.23 -6.94 32.97
C SER A 476 21.07 -7.04 34.25
N GLU A 477 21.17 -8.23 34.84
CA GLU A 477 22.07 -8.48 35.97
C GLU A 477 23.56 -8.38 35.56
N GLU A 478 23.89 -8.51 34.27
CA GLU A 478 25.27 -8.63 33.79
C GLU A 478 25.83 -7.41 33.05
N GLU A 479 24.96 -6.50 32.61
CA GLU A 479 25.34 -5.31 31.85
C GLU A 479 24.22 -4.27 31.82
N GLU A 480 24.62 -3.02 31.63
CA GLU A 480 23.76 -1.85 31.47
C GLU A 480 24.34 -0.98 30.35
N PHE A 481 23.47 -0.49 29.47
CA PHE A 481 23.84 0.35 28.33
C PHE A 481 22.64 1.14 27.83
N TYR A 482 22.86 2.07 26.91
CA TYR A 482 21.84 2.97 26.40
C TYR A 482 21.61 2.76 24.92
N LYS A 483 20.40 3.01 24.43
CA LYS A 483 20.06 2.89 23.01
C LYS A 483 19.30 4.11 22.51
N VAL A 484 19.78 4.68 21.41
CA VAL A 484 19.02 5.67 20.63
C VAL A 484 18.40 4.97 19.42
N GLY A 485 17.23 5.44 18.99
CA GLY A 485 16.68 5.03 17.71
C GLY A 485 15.38 5.74 17.36
N ILE A 486 14.89 5.50 16.15
CA ILE A 486 13.63 6.07 15.65
C ILE A 486 12.56 5.02 15.36
N THR A 487 11.29 5.40 15.46
CA THR A 487 10.15 4.53 15.14
C THR A 487 8.91 5.31 14.69
N THR A 488 8.05 4.68 13.89
CA THR A 488 6.72 5.17 13.51
C THR A 488 5.59 4.62 14.39
N HIS A 489 5.94 3.82 15.38
CA HIS A 489 5.05 3.18 16.35
C HIS A 489 5.48 3.59 17.75
N SER A 490 4.77 3.15 18.79
CA SER A 490 5.30 3.35 20.15
C SER A 490 6.54 2.48 20.42
N VAL A 491 7.44 2.93 21.29
CA VAL A 491 8.59 2.12 21.77
C VAL A 491 8.13 0.75 22.27
N LYS A 492 7.00 0.73 22.99
CA LYS A 492 6.38 -0.49 23.51
C LYS A 492 5.94 -1.47 22.40
N GLU A 493 5.38 -0.97 21.30
CA GLU A 493 5.01 -1.80 20.15
C GLU A 493 6.24 -2.32 19.40
N ARG A 494 7.28 -1.47 19.25
CA ARG A 494 8.53 -1.84 18.59
C ARG A 494 9.20 -3.04 19.27
N PHE A 495 9.26 -3.01 20.60
CA PHE A 495 9.94 -4.01 21.42
C PHE A 495 8.99 -5.03 22.07
N ARG A 496 7.78 -5.21 21.50
CA ARG A 496 6.78 -6.16 22.01
C ARG A 496 7.25 -7.61 22.04
N GLN A 497 8.12 -8.01 21.10
CA GLN A 497 8.57 -9.39 20.95
C GLN A 497 9.90 -9.60 21.67
N LYS A 498 10.00 -10.68 22.44
CA LYS A 498 11.18 -11.00 23.28
C LYS A 498 12.48 -11.13 22.50
N HIS A 499 12.45 -11.55 21.23
CA HIS A 499 13.66 -11.63 20.39
C HIS A 499 14.14 -10.25 19.89
N ARG A 500 13.26 -9.23 19.89
CA ARG A 500 13.62 -7.85 19.53
C ARG A 500 14.16 -7.04 20.70
N MET A 501 13.83 -7.47 21.92
CA MET A 501 14.35 -6.91 23.16
C MET A 501 14.46 -8.01 24.22
N PRO A 502 15.62 -8.68 24.33
CA PRO A 502 15.85 -9.74 25.32
C PRO A 502 16.15 -9.19 26.72
N TYR A 503 16.40 -7.89 26.84
CA TYR A 503 16.73 -7.17 28.07
C TYR A 503 15.51 -6.50 28.73
N GLN A 504 15.68 -6.05 29.97
CA GLN A 504 14.79 -5.05 30.57
C GLN A 504 15.17 -3.66 30.05
N TYR A 505 14.21 -2.75 29.94
CA TYR A 505 14.46 -1.40 29.46
C TYR A 505 13.55 -0.36 30.14
N GLU A 506 14.05 0.86 30.20
CA GLU A 506 13.38 2.07 30.68
C GLU A 506 13.52 3.17 29.61
N VAL A 507 12.46 3.95 29.40
CA VAL A 507 12.46 5.06 28.45
C VAL A 507 12.94 6.32 29.17
N LEU A 508 14.09 6.85 28.77
CA LEU A 508 14.67 8.06 29.37
C LEU A 508 14.16 9.34 28.70
N ALA A 509 14.01 9.33 27.37
CA ALA A 509 13.50 10.46 26.61
C ALA A 509 12.76 10.01 25.34
N GLU A 510 11.74 10.78 24.93
CA GLU A 510 11.04 10.64 23.66
C GLU A 510 10.81 12.02 23.04
N TYR A 511 11.13 12.16 21.76
CA TYR A 511 10.80 13.32 20.95
C TYR A 511 9.89 12.90 19.80
N LYS A 512 8.70 13.48 19.73
CA LYS A 512 7.66 13.13 18.74
C LYS A 512 7.46 14.27 17.76
N SER A 513 7.48 13.94 16.47
CA SER A 513 7.30 14.93 15.41
C SER A 513 6.66 14.34 14.17
N THR A 514 5.84 15.14 13.48
CA THR A 514 5.33 14.86 12.13
C THR A 514 6.38 15.15 11.05
N ASN A 515 7.48 15.82 11.39
CA ASN A 515 8.61 15.99 10.50
C ASN A 515 9.57 14.79 10.59
N ALA A 516 9.27 13.75 9.80
CA ALA A 516 10.06 12.53 9.72
C ALA A 516 11.54 12.78 9.34
N GLY A 517 11.81 13.80 8.52
CA GLY A 517 13.16 14.19 8.14
C GLY A 517 13.97 14.68 9.32
N ALA A 518 13.39 15.56 10.14
CA ALA A 518 14.04 16.07 11.35
C ALA A 518 14.35 14.94 12.35
N VAL A 519 13.42 14.00 12.55
CA VAL A 519 13.62 12.84 13.44
C VAL A 519 14.79 11.96 12.96
N TYR A 520 14.89 11.73 11.66
CA TYR A 520 16.01 11.01 11.05
C TYR A 520 17.34 11.76 11.21
N ASP A 521 17.34 13.07 10.94
CA ASP A 521 18.54 13.92 11.01
C ASP A 521 19.06 13.99 12.45
N TRP A 522 18.17 14.07 13.44
CA TRP A 522 18.54 14.02 14.86
C TRP A 522 19.18 12.69 15.26
N GLU A 523 18.59 11.56 14.85
CA GLU A 523 19.19 10.24 15.12
C GLU A 523 20.60 10.14 14.56
N LYS A 524 20.80 10.54 13.30
CA LYS A 524 22.12 10.48 12.66
C LYS A 524 23.12 11.42 13.32
N SER A 525 22.70 12.64 13.66
CA SER A 525 23.54 13.59 14.40
C SER A 525 24.01 13.00 15.74
N ILE A 526 23.12 12.36 16.51
CA ILE A 526 23.48 11.73 17.79
C ILE A 526 24.44 10.54 17.55
N LEU A 527 24.14 9.67 16.59
CA LEU A 527 24.99 8.51 16.27
C LEU A 527 26.39 8.92 15.82
N GLU A 528 26.51 9.99 15.02
CA GLU A 528 27.80 10.49 14.54
C GLU A 528 28.58 11.22 15.64
N THR A 529 27.92 12.07 16.42
CA THR A 529 28.56 12.86 17.49
C THR A 529 29.08 11.98 18.62
N PHE A 530 28.31 10.98 19.03
CA PHE A 530 28.61 10.12 20.17
C PHE A 530 29.15 8.73 19.78
N ALA A 531 29.66 8.57 18.55
CA ALA A 531 30.24 7.32 18.06
C ALA A 531 31.37 6.79 18.97
N HIS A 532 32.08 7.68 19.66
CA HIS A 532 33.15 7.34 20.60
C HIS A 532 32.64 6.61 21.86
N LEU A 533 31.35 6.72 22.19
CA LEU A 533 30.69 6.03 23.31
C LEU A 533 30.03 4.71 22.90
N ALA A 534 30.23 4.24 21.66
CA ALA A 534 29.56 3.07 21.14
C ALA A 534 29.79 1.81 22.01
N TYR A 535 28.71 1.13 22.35
CA TYR A 535 28.72 -0.07 23.19
C TYR A 535 28.13 -1.27 22.43
N LYS A 536 28.72 -2.45 22.63
CA LYS A 536 28.28 -3.69 22.00
C LYS A 536 27.65 -4.63 23.05
N PRO A 537 26.33 -4.84 23.02
CA PRO A 537 25.63 -5.74 23.94
C PRO A 537 26.12 -7.19 23.87
N LYS A 538 26.07 -7.93 24.99
CA LYS A 538 26.46 -9.36 25.03
C LYS A 538 25.44 -10.26 24.33
N LEU A 539 24.14 -9.99 24.50
CA LEU A 539 23.04 -10.69 23.84
C LEU A 539 22.63 -9.96 22.58
N TYR A 540 22.47 -10.73 21.50
CA TYR A 540 22.04 -10.20 20.22
C TYR A 540 20.57 -9.76 20.23
N PHE A 541 20.29 -8.58 19.65
CA PHE A 541 18.93 -8.16 19.29
C PHE A 541 18.90 -7.27 18.04
N GLU A 542 17.73 -7.18 17.39
CA GLU A 542 17.54 -6.35 16.20
C GLU A 542 17.74 -4.85 16.52
N GLY A 543 18.72 -4.21 15.87
CA GLY A 543 19.03 -2.79 16.09
C GLY A 543 20.04 -2.50 17.21
N GLN A 544 20.84 -3.49 17.62
CA GLN A 544 21.90 -3.36 18.64
C GLN A 544 23.10 -2.46 18.24
N THR A 545 23.13 -1.93 17.01
CA THR A 545 24.27 -1.13 16.49
C THR A 545 24.26 0.32 16.97
N GLU A 546 23.18 0.76 17.63
CA GLU A 546 22.93 2.14 18.05
C GLU A 546 22.95 2.23 19.59
N CYS A 547 23.90 1.54 20.21
CA CYS A 547 24.02 1.42 21.66
C CYS A 547 25.26 2.16 22.19
N PHE A 548 25.16 2.67 23.42
CA PHE A 548 26.18 3.52 24.05
C PHE A 548 26.45 3.11 25.50
N SER A 549 27.67 3.31 25.98
CA SER A 549 28.06 3.01 27.37
C SER A 549 27.57 4.06 28.37
N GLU A 550 27.42 5.30 27.91
CA GLU A 550 27.02 6.47 28.72
C GLU A 550 25.93 7.26 27.98
N CYS A 551 25.08 7.99 28.72
CA CYS A 551 23.97 8.75 28.14
C CYS A 551 23.84 10.21 28.56
N ASP A 552 24.62 10.70 29.53
CA ASP A 552 24.39 12.03 30.11
C ASP A 552 24.50 13.16 29.06
N GLU A 553 25.54 13.11 28.22
CA GLU A 553 25.72 14.08 27.14
C GLU A 553 24.68 13.89 26.02
N ILE A 554 24.29 12.65 25.73
CA ILE A 554 23.25 12.33 24.74
C ILE A 554 21.91 12.91 25.18
N LEU A 555 21.58 12.75 26.46
CA LEU A 555 20.35 13.27 27.07
C LEU A 555 20.36 14.80 27.09
N ALA A 556 21.52 15.43 27.35
CA ALA A 556 21.67 16.89 27.33
C ALA A 556 21.48 17.50 25.93
N CYS A 557 21.83 16.77 24.87
CA CYS A 557 21.62 17.19 23.48
C CYS A 557 20.29 16.71 22.86
N PHE A 558 19.48 15.97 23.63
CA PHE A 558 18.23 15.41 23.12
C PHE A 558 17.20 16.53 22.86
N PRO A 559 16.50 16.53 21.71
CA PRO A 559 15.50 17.55 21.43
C PRO A 559 14.34 17.47 22.44
N ILE A 560 14.07 18.60 23.11
CA ILE A 560 12.98 18.75 24.09
C ILE A 560 11.65 19.04 23.38
#